data_AF-A0A497IA76-F1
#
_entry.id   AF-A0A497IA76-F1
#
_cell.length_a   1.000
_cell.length_b   1.000
_cell.length_c   1.000
_cell.angle_alpha   90.00
_cell.angle_beta   90.00
_cell.angle_gamma   90.00
#
_symmetry.space_group_name_H-M   'P 1'
#
loop_
_entity.id
_entity.type
_entity.pdbx_description
1 polymer ?
#
loop_
_entity_poly.entity_id
_entity_poly.type
_entity_poly.pdbx_seq_one_letter_code
_entity_poly.pdbx_strand_id
1 'polypeptide(L)'
;MDEATIFQLFQLVRSPQLDLFSIFIDVLFSFEVLFLSILILFLLKKDEWSFSLLLGFLLNGLVTLILKLIFCMPRPEIKNVASILPRETYSFPSGHTSNAFFLAKFLSKHRRKLKYSFYALAIVVGLFRIYSGLHYPKDVVAGALIGYFSGFLTLRYEKSIHNIYRTLRKKLRKRKTRKS
;
A
#
# COMPACT_ATOMS: atom_id res chain seq x y z
N MET A 1 -7.55 10.97 24.48
CA MET A 1 -8.73 10.95 23.61
C MET A 1 -9.04 9.50 23.31
N ASP A 2 -10.23 9.02 23.64
CA ASP A 2 -10.63 7.64 23.41
C ASP A 2 -10.94 7.40 21.91
N GLU A 3 -10.89 6.14 21.46
CA GLU A 3 -11.14 5.79 20.06
C GLU A 3 -12.56 6.22 19.64
N ALA A 4 -13.52 6.19 20.57
CA ALA A 4 -14.90 6.64 20.35
C ALA A 4 -14.99 8.12 19.97
N THR A 5 -14.28 9.02 20.66
CA THR A 5 -14.26 10.46 20.33
C THR A 5 -13.68 10.69 18.93
N ILE A 6 -12.64 9.96 18.54
CA ILE A 6 -12.04 10.09 17.19
C ILE A 6 -13.08 9.75 16.12
N PHE A 7 -13.82 8.67 16.30
CA PHE A 7 -14.86 8.30 15.35
C PHE A 7 -16.03 9.29 15.34
N GLN A 8 -16.44 9.82 16.48
CA GLN A 8 -17.46 10.87 16.56
C GLN A 8 -17.03 12.13 15.80
N LEU A 9 -15.77 12.56 15.89
CA LEU A 9 -15.27 13.68 15.10
C LEU A 9 -15.40 13.45 13.59
N PHE A 10 -15.13 12.24 13.12
CA PHE A 10 -15.34 11.89 11.71
C PHE A 10 -16.81 11.80 11.32
N GLN A 11 -17.72 11.50 12.26
CA GLN A 11 -19.15 11.55 12.00
C GLN A 11 -19.66 12.98 11.76
N LEU A 12 -19.08 13.98 12.43
CA LEU A 12 -19.49 15.37 12.30
C LEU A 12 -19.20 15.98 10.91
N VAL A 13 -18.19 15.46 10.21
CA VAL A 13 -17.75 15.99 8.91
C VAL A 13 -18.25 15.14 7.73
N ARG A 14 -19.17 14.20 7.97
CA ARG A 14 -19.71 13.31 6.94
C ARG A 14 -20.46 14.05 5.85
N SER A 15 -20.21 13.66 4.60
CA SER A 15 -20.99 14.09 3.44
C SER A 15 -20.93 13.06 2.30
N PRO A 16 -21.93 13.03 1.39
CA PRO A 16 -21.90 12.13 0.23
C PRO A 16 -20.64 12.27 -0.63
N GLN A 17 -20.11 13.49 -0.76
CA GLN A 17 -18.91 13.77 -1.54
C GLN A 17 -17.66 13.14 -0.88
N LEU A 18 -17.54 13.25 0.44
CA LEU A 18 -16.44 12.65 1.18
C LEU A 18 -16.56 11.13 1.24
N ASP A 19 -17.77 10.59 1.28
CA ASP A 19 -18.02 9.15 1.17
C ASP A 19 -17.60 8.60 -0.20
N LEU A 20 -17.97 9.27 -1.29
CA LEU A 20 -17.51 8.91 -2.65
C LEU A 20 -15.99 9.00 -2.78
N PHE A 21 -15.38 10.06 -2.25
CA PHE A 21 -13.92 10.19 -2.26
C PHE A 21 -13.25 9.10 -1.43
N SER A 22 -13.85 8.72 -0.29
CA SER A 22 -13.38 7.61 0.54
C SER A 22 -13.39 6.29 -0.21
N ILE A 23 -14.45 6.00 -0.97
CA ILE A 23 -14.56 4.79 -1.80
C ILE A 23 -13.53 4.83 -2.92
N PHE A 24 -13.37 5.97 -3.59
CA PHE A 24 -12.36 6.15 -4.63
C PHE A 24 -10.94 5.87 -4.13
N ILE A 25 -10.59 6.41 -2.96
CA ILE A 25 -9.28 6.18 -2.33
C ILE A 25 -9.10 4.72 -1.89
N ASP A 26 -10.13 4.07 -1.35
CA ASP A 26 -10.12 2.64 -1.02
C ASP A 26 -9.78 1.81 -2.27
N VAL A 27 -10.55 1.95 -3.35
CA VAL A 27 -10.30 1.23 -4.60
C VAL A 27 -8.90 1.52 -5.17
N LEU A 28 -8.51 2.80 -5.24
CA LEU A 28 -7.24 3.21 -5.85
C LEU A 28 -6.01 2.66 -5.10
N PHE A 29 -6.10 2.52 -3.77
CA PHE A 29 -5.02 2.02 -2.93
C PHE A 29 -5.20 0.57 -2.47
N SER A 30 -6.21 -0.12 -2.98
CA SER A 30 -6.38 -1.56 -2.83
C SER A 30 -5.16 -2.31 -3.35
N PHE A 31 -4.91 -3.50 -2.79
CA PHE A 31 -3.74 -4.29 -3.18
C PHE A 31 -3.85 -4.73 -4.63
N GLU A 32 -5.05 -5.12 -5.07
CA GLU A 32 -5.35 -5.65 -6.40
C GLU A 32 -5.09 -4.60 -7.48
N VAL A 33 -5.64 -3.39 -7.32
CA VAL A 33 -5.49 -2.30 -8.30
C VAL A 33 -4.03 -1.88 -8.42
N LEU A 34 -3.35 -1.69 -7.29
CA LEU A 34 -1.94 -1.31 -7.29
C LEU A 34 -1.05 -2.43 -7.83
N PHE A 35 -1.28 -3.68 -7.44
CA PHE A 35 -0.54 -4.84 -7.94
C PHE A 35 -0.65 -4.95 -9.46
N LEU A 36 -1.88 -4.90 -10.01
CA LEU A 36 -2.11 -4.97 -11.45
C LEU A 36 -1.45 -3.79 -12.17
N SER A 37 -1.58 -2.58 -11.64
CA SER A 37 -0.96 -1.37 -12.23
C SER A 37 0.56 -1.48 -12.29
N ILE A 38 1.20 -1.95 -11.21
CA ILE A 38 2.65 -2.13 -11.11
C ILE A 38 3.11 -3.30 -11.99
N LEU A 39 2.34 -4.39 -12.04
CA LEU A 39 2.61 -5.53 -12.91
C LEU A 39 2.57 -5.12 -14.38
N ILE A 40 1.54 -4.38 -14.81
CA ILE A 40 1.44 -3.84 -16.17
C ILE A 40 2.65 -2.93 -16.46
N LEU A 41 2.99 -2.02 -15.54
CA LEU A 41 4.17 -1.17 -15.69
C LEU A 41 5.46 -1.98 -15.87
N PHE A 42 5.66 -3.03 -15.08
CA PHE A 42 6.80 -3.94 -15.21
C PHE A 42 6.78 -4.69 -16.55
N LEU A 43 5.63 -5.18 -17.01
CA LEU A 43 5.50 -5.88 -18.29
C LEU A 43 5.76 -4.95 -19.49
N LEU A 44 5.46 -3.65 -19.37
CA LEU A 44 5.73 -2.66 -20.40
C LEU A 44 7.21 -2.20 -20.40
N LYS A 45 7.80 -1.96 -19.23
CA LYS A 45 9.16 -1.41 -19.11
C LYS A 45 10.25 -2.48 -19.13
N LYS A 46 10.04 -3.61 -18.45
CA LYS A 46 11.00 -4.72 -18.29
C LYS A 46 12.41 -4.21 -17.94
N ASP A 47 12.46 -3.30 -16.98
CA ASP A 47 13.68 -2.72 -16.44
C ASP A 47 13.87 -3.05 -14.96
N GLU A 48 15.07 -2.78 -14.46
CA GLU A 48 15.47 -3.04 -13.08
C GLU A 48 14.61 -2.27 -12.07
N TRP A 49 14.19 -1.06 -12.42
CA TRP A 49 13.45 -0.16 -11.54
C TRP A 49 12.02 -0.68 -11.31
N SER A 50 11.30 -0.99 -12.39
CA SER A 50 9.93 -1.53 -12.32
C SER A 50 9.91 -2.92 -11.67
N PHE A 51 10.95 -3.73 -11.87
CA PHE A 51 11.13 -4.98 -11.14
C PHE A 51 11.28 -4.77 -9.64
N SER A 52 12.11 -3.79 -9.23
CA SER A 52 12.30 -3.46 -7.82
C SER A 52 11.02 -2.95 -7.15
N LEU A 53 10.24 -2.13 -7.87
CA LEU A 53 8.94 -1.68 -7.42
C LEU A 53 7.97 -2.85 -7.20
N LEU A 54 7.86 -3.75 -8.18
CA LEU A 54 6.99 -4.92 -8.12
C LEU A 54 7.38 -5.86 -6.96
N LEU A 55 8.66 -6.21 -6.86
CA LEU A 55 9.16 -7.09 -5.81
C LEU A 55 8.95 -6.47 -4.41
N GLY A 56 9.29 -5.19 -4.26
CA GLY A 56 9.09 -4.47 -2.99
C GLY A 56 7.62 -4.40 -2.58
N PHE A 57 6.72 -4.16 -3.54
CA PHE A 57 5.28 -4.08 -3.28
C PHE A 57 4.70 -5.44 -2.84
N LEU A 58 5.13 -6.52 -3.49
CA LEU A 58 4.74 -7.89 -3.10
C LEU A 58 5.22 -8.24 -1.69
N LEU A 59 6.47 -7.90 -1.35
CA LEU A 59 7.00 -8.13 0.00
C LEU A 59 6.26 -7.29 1.05
N ASN A 60 5.90 -6.05 0.72
CA ASN A 60 5.07 -5.21 1.59
C ASN A 60 3.69 -5.84 1.88
N GLY A 61 3.01 -6.31 0.83
CA GLY A 61 1.73 -7.02 0.95
C GLY A 61 1.85 -8.28 1.79
N LEU A 62 2.92 -9.07 1.57
CA LEU A 62 3.18 -10.30 2.33
C LEU A 62 3.39 -10.03 3.82
N VAL A 63 4.23 -9.04 4.18
CA VAL A 63 4.45 -8.66 5.59
C VAL A 63 3.14 -8.20 6.23
N THR A 64 2.38 -7.38 5.52
CA THR A 64 1.08 -6.88 5.99
C THR A 64 0.11 -8.04 6.23
N LEU A 65 0.02 -9.00 5.30
CA LEU A 65 -0.84 -10.18 5.40
C LEU A 65 -0.44 -11.07 6.59
N ILE A 66 0.85 -11.35 6.76
CA ILE A 66 1.35 -12.18 7.87
C ILE A 66 0.95 -11.56 9.22
N LEU A 67 1.20 -10.27 9.41
CA LEU A 67 0.82 -9.59 10.65
C LEU A 67 -0.70 -9.60 10.87
N LYS A 68 -1.47 -9.47 9.78
CA LYS A 68 -2.93 -9.53 9.81
C LYS A 68 -3.45 -10.88 10.30
N LEU A 69 -2.81 -11.97 9.89
CA LEU A 69 -3.12 -13.34 10.32
C LEU A 69 -2.58 -13.70 11.70
N ILE A 70 -1.55 -13.00 12.20
CA ILE A 70 -1.02 -13.20 13.56
C ILE A 70 -1.91 -12.51 14.60
N PHE A 71 -2.27 -11.25 14.36
CA PHE A 71 -2.98 -10.45 15.36
C PHE A 71 -4.49 -10.66 15.34
N CYS A 72 -5.08 -11.01 14.20
CA CYS A 72 -6.51 -11.31 14.05
C CYS A 72 -7.45 -10.26 14.69
N MET A 73 -7.03 -8.99 14.72
CA MET A 73 -7.75 -7.95 15.46
C MET A 73 -9.09 -7.64 14.80
N PRO A 74 -10.18 -7.50 15.59
CA PRO A 74 -11.49 -7.11 15.07
C PRO A 74 -11.47 -5.67 14.57
N ARG A 75 -12.35 -5.35 13.60
CA ARG A 75 -12.56 -3.99 13.08
C ARG A 75 -13.46 -3.17 14.02
N PRO A 76 -13.44 -1.82 13.90
CA PRO A 76 -14.42 -0.98 14.56
C PRO A 76 -15.86 -1.39 14.24
N GLU A 77 -16.70 -1.48 15.27
CA GLU A 77 -18.13 -1.82 15.14
C GLU A 77 -19.00 -0.58 14.88
N ILE A 78 -18.57 0.26 13.94
CA ILE A 78 -19.21 1.54 13.66
C ILE A 78 -19.96 1.42 12.34
N LYS A 79 -21.28 1.65 12.38
CA LYS A 79 -22.11 1.75 11.18
C LYS A 79 -21.73 3.02 10.42
N ASN A 80 -20.99 2.87 9.32
CA ASN A 80 -20.48 3.97 8.50
C ASN A 80 -20.35 3.54 7.02
N VAL A 81 -19.60 4.25 6.16
CA VAL A 81 -19.21 3.77 4.80
C VAL A 81 -18.73 2.31 4.79
N ALA A 82 -18.16 1.82 5.89
CA ALA A 82 -17.84 0.41 6.10
C ALA A 82 -19.01 -0.57 5.88
N SER A 83 -20.27 -0.13 5.84
CA SER A 83 -21.43 -0.98 5.49
C SER A 83 -21.57 -1.21 3.99
N ILE A 84 -20.93 -0.39 3.15
CA ILE A 84 -21.00 -0.43 1.68
C ILE A 84 -19.74 -1.09 1.10
N LEU A 85 -18.61 -0.96 1.79
CA LEU A 85 -17.35 -1.57 1.38
C LEU A 85 -17.26 -3.03 1.87
N PRO A 86 -16.66 -3.96 1.09
CA PRO A 86 -16.47 -5.32 1.53
C PRO A 86 -15.65 -5.35 2.82
N ARG A 87 -16.21 -5.96 3.88
CA ARG A 87 -15.49 -6.14 5.14
C ARG A 87 -14.43 -7.21 4.96
N GLU A 88 -13.17 -6.79 4.87
CA GLU A 88 -12.07 -7.73 5.15
C GLU A 88 -12.10 -8.16 6.62
N THR A 89 -11.66 -9.40 6.87
CA THR A 89 -11.74 -10.12 8.15
C THR A 89 -11.08 -9.42 9.34
N TYR A 90 -9.84 -8.94 9.19
CA TYR A 90 -9.08 -8.33 10.29
C TYR A 90 -8.74 -6.85 10.06
N SER A 91 -8.57 -6.09 11.15
CA SER A 91 -8.29 -4.64 11.16
C SER A 91 -6.81 -4.30 11.15
N PHE A 92 -6.01 -5.00 11.95
CA PHE A 92 -4.61 -4.66 12.15
C PHE A 92 -3.70 -5.49 11.23
N PRO A 93 -2.65 -4.91 10.61
CA PRO A 93 -2.44 -3.48 10.37
C PRO A 93 -3.23 -2.99 9.13
N SER A 94 -3.29 -1.68 8.89
CA SER A 94 -3.97 -1.15 7.69
C SER A 94 -3.16 -1.37 6.41
N GLY A 95 -3.65 -2.26 5.53
CA GLY A 95 -3.01 -2.57 4.26
C GLY A 95 -3.00 -1.41 3.26
N HIS A 96 -4.08 -0.64 3.18
CA HIS A 96 -4.16 0.54 2.30
C HIS A 96 -3.14 1.61 2.70
N THR A 97 -3.01 1.87 4.01
CA THR A 97 -1.99 2.79 4.52
C THR A 97 -0.58 2.25 4.26
N SER A 98 -0.36 0.95 4.47
CA SER A 98 0.91 0.28 4.16
C SER A 98 1.29 0.43 2.68
N ASN A 99 0.37 0.17 1.76
CA ASN A 99 0.58 0.34 0.33
C ASN A 99 0.93 1.79 -0.03
N ALA A 100 0.18 2.76 0.50
CA ALA A 100 0.40 4.18 0.22
C ALA A 100 1.77 4.67 0.73
N PHE A 101 2.16 4.30 1.95
CA PHE A 101 3.47 4.67 2.51
C PHE A 101 4.64 3.96 1.82
N PHE A 102 4.45 2.72 1.37
CA PHE A 102 5.42 2.02 0.52
C PHE A 102 5.68 2.80 -0.77
N LEU A 103 4.61 3.15 -1.50
CA LEU A 103 4.73 3.92 -2.74
C LEU A 103 5.35 5.28 -2.49
N ALA A 104 4.92 6.00 -1.44
CA ALA A 104 5.47 7.29 -1.09
C ALA A 104 6.99 7.21 -0.83
N LYS A 105 7.44 6.20 -0.07
CA LYS A 105 8.86 6.00 0.18
C LYS A 105 9.62 5.66 -1.09
N PHE A 106 9.16 4.69 -1.87
CA PHE A 106 9.84 4.23 -3.07
C PHE A 106 9.96 5.33 -4.14
N LEU A 107 8.87 6.05 -4.40
CA LEU A 107 8.81 7.13 -5.39
C LEU A 107 9.57 8.38 -4.96
N SER A 108 9.64 8.67 -3.65
CA SER A 108 10.34 9.86 -3.13
C SER A 108 11.83 9.92 -3.51
N LYS A 109 12.49 8.77 -3.66
CA LYS A 109 13.90 8.72 -4.11
C LYS A 109 14.05 9.17 -5.56
N HIS A 110 13.08 8.81 -6.40
CA HIS A 110 13.13 9.00 -7.85
C HIS A 110 12.53 10.34 -8.30
N ARG A 111 11.56 10.87 -7.55
CA ARG A 111 10.91 12.17 -7.79
C ARG A 111 11.02 13.06 -6.56
N ARG A 112 12.25 13.46 -6.22
CA ARG A 112 12.56 14.22 -4.98
C ARG A 112 11.70 15.47 -4.79
N LYS A 113 11.41 16.22 -5.86
CA LYS A 113 10.55 17.41 -5.83
C LYS A 113 9.11 17.13 -5.36
N LEU A 114 8.61 15.90 -5.57
CA LEU A 114 7.26 15.47 -5.22
C LEU A 114 7.21 14.64 -3.93
N LYS A 115 8.34 14.49 -3.22
CA LYS A 115 8.43 13.66 -2.00
C LYS A 115 7.31 14.00 -1.00
N TYR A 116 7.15 15.28 -0.68
CA TYR A 116 6.16 15.73 0.30
C TYR A 116 4.73 15.47 -0.18
N SER A 117 4.46 15.64 -1.47
CA SER A 117 3.15 15.35 -2.06
C SER A 117 2.78 13.86 -1.94
N PHE A 118 3.73 12.94 -2.13
CA PHE A 118 3.44 11.52 -1.95
C PHE A 118 3.13 11.16 -0.51
N TYR A 119 3.87 11.71 0.45
CA TYR A 119 3.59 11.47 1.87
C TYR A 119 2.29 12.14 2.31
N ALA A 120 1.99 13.34 1.81
CA ALA A 120 0.71 14.00 2.07
C ALA A 120 -0.46 13.13 1.56
N LEU A 121 -0.36 12.59 0.35
CA LEU A 121 -1.35 11.67 -0.18
C LEU A 121 -1.46 10.39 0.68
N ALA A 122 -0.33 9.81 1.10
CA ALA A 122 -0.35 8.61 1.95
C ALA A 122 -0.98 8.87 3.33
N ILE A 123 -0.79 10.06 3.90
CA ILE A 123 -1.48 10.51 5.11
C ILE A 123 -2.97 10.62 4.87
N VAL A 124 -3.40 11.25 3.76
CA VAL A 124 -4.82 11.34 3.37
C VAL A 124 -5.43 9.94 3.26
N VAL A 125 -4.77 8.99 2.60
CA VAL A 125 -5.24 7.59 2.53
C VAL A 125 -5.47 7.01 3.93
N GLY A 126 -4.51 7.19 4.84
CA GLY A 126 -4.61 6.73 6.22
C GLY A 126 -5.77 7.37 6.99
N LEU A 127 -5.93 8.68 6.89
CA LEU A 127 -7.05 9.40 7.53
C LEU A 127 -8.40 8.91 7.01
N PHE A 128 -8.51 8.65 5.71
CA PHE A 128 -9.75 8.14 5.13
C PHE A 128 -10.06 6.71 5.58
N ARG A 129 -9.08 5.89 5.99
CA ARG A 129 -9.34 4.58 6.63
C ARG A 129 -10.07 4.71 7.96
N ILE A 130 -9.76 5.77 8.72
CA ILE A 130 -10.40 6.09 9.99
C ILE A 130 -11.78 6.69 9.70
N TYR A 131 -11.88 7.61 8.75
CA TYR A 131 -13.15 8.21 8.29
C TYR A 131 -14.18 7.15 7.86
N SER A 132 -13.77 6.13 7.10
CA SER A 132 -14.69 5.05 6.68
C SER A 132 -15.15 4.16 7.84
N GLY A 133 -14.54 4.27 9.03
CA GLY A 133 -14.76 3.36 10.15
C GLY A 133 -14.14 1.98 9.95
N LEU A 134 -13.17 1.85 9.05
CA LEU A 134 -12.57 0.56 8.71
C LEU A 134 -11.40 0.21 9.61
N HIS A 135 -10.67 1.20 10.13
CA HIS A 135 -9.47 1.00 10.92
C HIS A 135 -9.40 1.94 12.12
N TYR A 136 -8.77 1.47 13.19
CA TYR A 136 -8.37 2.30 14.31
C TYR A 136 -7.13 3.15 13.93
N PRO A 137 -6.90 4.29 14.60
CA PRO A 137 -5.69 5.10 14.37
C PRO A 137 -4.39 4.30 14.52
N LYS A 138 -4.33 3.37 15.48
CA LYS A 138 -3.17 2.48 15.68
C LYS A 138 -2.88 1.57 14.48
N ASP A 139 -3.93 1.08 13.82
CA ASP A 139 -3.79 0.23 12.62
C ASP A 139 -3.16 1.02 11.47
N VAL A 140 -3.55 2.30 11.35
CA VAL A 140 -3.04 3.25 10.35
C VAL A 140 -1.58 3.58 10.63
N VAL A 141 -1.22 3.88 11.88
CA VAL A 141 0.18 4.14 12.26
C VAL A 141 1.05 2.91 11.98
N ALA A 142 0.60 1.71 12.37
CA ALA A 142 1.32 0.48 12.09
C ALA A 142 1.47 0.24 10.58
N GLY A 143 0.40 0.43 9.80
CA GLY A 143 0.44 0.36 8.34
C GLY A 143 1.45 1.33 7.76
N ALA A 144 1.46 2.58 8.20
CA ALA A 144 2.41 3.59 7.73
C ALA A 144 3.87 3.21 8.00
N LEU A 145 4.17 2.66 9.18
CA LEU A 145 5.51 2.17 9.53
C LEU A 145 5.92 1.00 8.63
N ILE A 146 5.04 -0.01 8.47
CA ILE A 146 5.30 -1.17 7.60
C ILE A 146 5.60 -0.71 6.18
N GLY A 147 4.72 0.12 5.60
CA GLY A 147 4.91 0.65 4.25
C GLY A 147 6.22 1.41 4.10
N TYR A 148 6.51 2.33 5.03
CA TYR A 148 7.73 3.12 5.01
C TYR A 148 8.98 2.23 5.08
N PHE A 149 9.03 1.26 5.99
CA PHE A 149 10.18 0.38 6.15
C PHE A 149 10.32 -0.60 4.98
N SER A 150 9.24 -1.16 4.44
CA SER A 150 9.27 -1.99 3.23
C SER A 150 9.84 -1.22 2.04
N GLY A 151 9.40 0.03 1.83
CA GLY A 151 9.93 0.90 0.79
C GLY A 151 11.40 1.26 1.04
N PHE A 152 11.76 1.55 2.29
CA PHE A 152 13.15 1.82 2.66
C PHE A 152 14.07 0.63 2.40
N LEU A 153 13.69 -0.57 2.82
CA LEU A 153 14.46 -1.80 2.62
C LEU A 153 14.61 -2.12 1.12
N THR A 154 13.54 -1.96 0.34
CA THR A 154 13.59 -2.12 -1.11
C THR A 154 14.64 -1.19 -1.73
N LEU A 155 14.63 0.08 -1.35
CA LEU A 155 15.61 1.07 -1.83
C LEU A 155 17.04 0.82 -1.31
N ARG A 156 17.17 0.29 -0.08
CA ARG A 156 18.45 -0.03 0.56
C ARG A 156 19.17 -1.20 -0.12
N TYR A 157 18.41 -2.15 -0.66
CA TYR A 157 18.91 -3.34 -1.37
C TYR A 157 18.71 -3.28 -2.90
N GLU A 158 18.33 -2.13 -3.43
CA GLU A 158 18.01 -1.92 -4.84
C GLU A 158 19.12 -2.41 -5.80
N LYS A 159 20.40 -2.13 -5.49
CA LYS A 159 21.54 -2.62 -6.30
C LYS A 159 21.58 -4.15 -6.38
N SER A 160 21.34 -4.83 -5.28
CA SER A 160 21.31 -6.30 -5.24
C SER A 160 20.12 -6.84 -6.04
N ILE A 161 18.95 -6.22 -5.88
CA ILE A 161 17.74 -6.56 -6.65
C ILE A 161 17.98 -6.37 -8.16
N HIS A 162 18.63 -5.28 -8.56
CA HIS A 162 19.00 -5.01 -9.95
C HIS A 162 19.93 -6.09 -10.51
N ASN A 163 20.93 -6.51 -9.74
CA ASN A 163 21.86 -7.57 -10.16
C ASN A 163 21.16 -8.92 -10.32
N ILE A 164 20.23 -9.26 -9.42
CA ILE A 164 19.37 -10.44 -9.55
C ILE A 164 18.56 -10.37 -10.85
N TYR A 165 17.87 -9.25 -11.09
CA TYR A 165 17.08 -9.05 -12.30
C TYR A 165 17.90 -9.20 -13.59
N ARG A 166 19.06 -8.55 -13.67
CA ARG A 166 19.99 -8.65 -14.82
C ARG A 166 20.42 -10.08 -15.06
N THR A 167 20.69 -10.84 -13.99
CA THR A 167 21.12 -12.24 -14.08
C THR A 167 19.98 -13.12 -14.60
N LEU A 168 18.77 -12.96 -14.07
CA LEU A 168 17.56 -13.66 -14.54
C LEU A 168 17.28 -13.35 -16.01
N ARG A 169 17.32 -12.07 -16.40
CA ARG A 169 17.10 -11.62 -17.78
C ARG A 169 18.12 -12.20 -18.76
N LYS A 170 19.41 -12.23 -18.38
CA LYS A 170 20.48 -12.86 -19.19
C LYS A 170 20.22 -14.37 -19.38
N LYS A 171 19.82 -15.10 -18.33
CA LYS A 171 19.51 -16.54 -18.41
C LYS A 171 18.31 -16.81 -19.32
N LEU A 172 17.24 -16.01 -19.20
CA LEU A 172 16.05 -16.13 -20.06
C LEU A 172 16.39 -15.89 -21.55
N ARG A 173 17.22 -14.88 -21.85
CA ARG A 173 17.66 -14.61 -23.23
C ARG A 173 18.46 -15.78 -23.83
N LYS A 174 19.40 -16.35 -23.08
CA LYS A 174 20.19 -17.52 -23.50
C LYS A 174 19.33 -18.77 -23.75
N ARG A 175 18.25 -18.96 -22.99
CA ARG A 175 17.31 -20.09 -23.21
C ARG A 175 16.50 -19.90 -24.49
N LYS A 176 16.11 -18.68 -24.82
CA LYS A 176 15.35 -18.39 -26.05
C LYS A 176 16.19 -18.65 -27.31
N THR A 177 17.47 -18.25 -27.31
CA THR A 177 18.38 -18.46 -28.45
C THR A 177 18.81 -19.91 -28.65
N ARG A 178 18.64 -20.79 -27.65
CA ARG A 178 18.92 -22.24 -27.80
C ARG A 178 17.71 -23.03 -28.33
N LYS A 179 16.52 -22.42 -28.37
CA LYS A 179 15.27 -23.04 -28.82
C LYS A 179 14.79 -22.54 -30.18
N SER A 180 15.47 -21.52 -30.74
CA SER A 180 15.31 -21.02 -32.11
C SER A 180 16.39 -21.61 -32.99
#